data_AF-A0AAU9DPG8-F1
#
_entry.id   AF-A0AAU9DPG8-F1
#
_cell.length_a   1.000
_cell.length_b   1.000
_cell.length_c   1.000
_cell.angle_alpha   90.00
_cell.angle_beta   90.00
_cell.angle_gamma   90.00
#
_symmetry.space_group_name_H-M   'P 1'
#
loop_
_entity.id
_entity.type
_entity.pdbx_description
1 polymer ?
#
loop_
_entity_poly.entity_id
_entity_poly.type
_entity_poly.pdbx_seq_one_letter_code
_entity_poly.pdbx_strand_id
1 'polypeptide(L)' 'MILDLELNFNDMLNEIYKGWKYMNINECSKLTKCSKATLRYYDKKSIVTPSRDINGYRDYSKEMLKKLGLFKL' A
#
# COMPACT_ATOMS: atom_id res chain seq x y z
N MET A 1 -27.08 -23.00 -3.09
CA MET A 1 -25.83 -23.76 -2.91
C MET A 1 -24.71 -23.42 -3.90
N ILE A 2 -24.94 -22.62 -4.96
CA ILE A 2 -23.88 -22.15 -5.88
C ILE A 2 -23.45 -20.70 -5.55
N LEU A 3 -24.34 -19.86 -5.01
CA LEU A 3 -24.08 -18.44 -4.72
C LEU A 3 -23.06 -18.18 -3.58
N ASP A 4 -22.88 -19.11 -2.64
CA ASP A 4 -21.97 -18.91 -1.49
C ASP A 4 -20.48 -19.09 -1.86
N LEU A 5 -20.17 -19.74 -2.98
CA LEU A 5 -18.80 -19.98 -3.45
C LEU A 5 -18.23 -18.78 -4.23
N GLU A 6 -19.05 -18.07 -5.01
CA GLU A 6 -18.61 -16.89 -5.77
C GLU A 6 -18.35 -15.67 -4.87
N LEU A 7 -19.12 -15.50 -3.79
CA LEU A 7 -18.88 -14.46 -2.78
C LEU A 7 -17.51 -14.64 -2.09
N ASN A 8 -17.15 -15.87 -1.74
CA ASN A 8 -15.86 -16.18 -1.09
C ASN A 8 -14.65 -15.88 -2.00
N PHE A 9 -14.74 -16.21 -3.29
CA PHE A 9 -13.65 -15.96 -4.23
C PHE A 9 -13.42 -14.45 -4.47
N ASN A 10 -14.49 -13.66 -4.60
CA ASN A 10 -14.39 -12.21 -4.76
C ASN A 10 -13.83 -11.53 -3.51
N ASP A 11 -14.26 -11.96 -2.31
CA ASP A 11 -13.73 -11.44 -1.05
C ASP A 11 -12.24 -11.80 -0.89
N MET A 12 -11.84 -13.03 -1.23
CA MET A 12 -10.44 -13.45 -1.27
C MET A 12 -9.63 -12.60 -2.24
N LEU A 13 -10.13 -12.38 -3.46
CA LEU A 13 -9.46 -11.54 -4.44
C LEU A 13 -9.33 -10.11 -3.94
N ASN A 14 -10.37 -9.54 -3.33
CA ASN A 14 -10.32 -8.18 -2.79
C ASN A 14 -9.24 -8.03 -1.72
N GLU A 15 -9.12 -8.99 -0.81
CA GLU A 15 -8.06 -8.98 0.21
C GLU A 15 -6.65 -9.13 -0.40
N ILE A 16 -6.49 -10.01 -1.40
CA ILE A 16 -5.23 -10.17 -2.13
C ILE A 16 -4.86 -8.89 -2.89
N TYR A 17 -5.81 -8.33 -3.65
CA TYR A 17 -5.63 -7.10 -4.43
C TYR A 17 -5.36 -5.89 -3.55
N LYS A 18 -5.97 -5.81 -2.36
CA LYS A 18 -5.71 -4.75 -1.39
C LYS A 18 -4.26 -4.76 -0.94
N GLY A 19 -3.72 -5.92 -0.57
CA GLY A 19 -2.30 -6.09 -0.24
C GLY A 19 -1.35 -5.82 -1.42
N TRP A 20 -1.80 -6.01 -2.66
CA TRP A 20 -1.02 -5.66 -3.84
C TRP A 20 -1.02 -4.16 -4.18
N LYS A 21 -2.10 -3.46 -3.79
CA LYS A 21 -2.31 -2.04 -4.09
C LYS A 21 -1.68 -1.12 -3.05
N TYR A 22 -1.76 -1.50 -1.77
CA TYR A 22 -1.28 -0.73 -0.64
C TYR A 22 -0.20 -1.48 0.13
N MET A 23 0.75 -0.73 0.68
CA MET A 23 1.86 -1.27 1.43
C MET A 23 2.02 -0.53 2.74
N ASN A 24 2.31 -1.25 3.82
CA ASN A 24 2.72 -0.63 5.06
C ASN A 24 4.14 -0.05 4.92
N ILE A 25 4.58 0.72 5.94
CA ILE A 25 5.89 1.37 5.91
C ILE A 25 7.08 0.39 5.83
N ASN A 26 6.95 -0.83 6.34
CA ASN A 26 8.02 -1.82 6.28
C ASN A 26 8.18 -2.36 4.86
N GLU A 27 7.08 -2.69 4.20
CA GLU A 27 7.04 -3.13 2.80
C GLU A 27 7.54 -2.03 1.88
N CYS A 28 7.04 -0.80 2.06
CA CYS A 28 7.47 0.36 1.30
C CYS A 28 8.98 0.62 1.45
N SER A 29 9.53 0.49 2.66
CA SER A 29 10.97 0.65 2.91
C SER A 29 11.80 -0.42 2.20
N LYS A 30 11.38 -1.69 2.24
CA LYS A 30 12.06 -2.78 1.52
C LYS A 30 12.04 -2.59 0.00
N LEU A 31 10.90 -2.13 -0.53
CA LEU A 31 10.66 -1.93 -1.95
C LEU A 31 11.47 -0.74 -2.51
N THR A 32 11.41 0.40 -1.84
CA THR A 32 12.01 1.66 -2.29
C THR A 32 13.46 1.84 -1.87
N LYS A 33 13.98 0.96 -0.98
CA LYS A 33 15.27 1.08 -0.29
C LYS A 33 15.42 2.36 0.57
N CYS A 34 14.36 3.16 0.70
CA CYS A 34 14.34 4.30 1.59
C CYS A 34 14.23 3.83 3.05
N SER A 35 14.85 4.57 3.97
CA SER A 35 14.64 4.34 5.39
C SER A 35 13.19 4.69 5.77
N LYS A 36 12.66 4.05 6.83
CA LYS A 36 11.33 4.40 7.37
C LYS A 36 11.26 5.86 7.81
N ALA A 37 12.37 6.44 8.27
CA ALA A 37 12.45 7.85 8.64
C ALA A 37 12.29 8.76 7.42
N THR A 38 12.95 8.43 6.30
CA THR A 38 12.79 9.14 5.02
C THR A 38 11.35 9.10 4.53
N LEU A 39 10.69 7.95 4.59
CA LEU A 39 9.29 7.82 4.18
C LEU A 39 8.35 8.67 5.05
N ARG A 40 8.56 8.70 6.38
CA ARG A 40 7.82 9.58 7.30
C ARG A 40 8.10 11.06 7.03
N TYR A 41 9.34 11.39 6.68
CA TYR A 41 9.71 12.75 6.31
C TYR A 41 8.98 13.20 5.03
N TYR A 42 8.90 12.33 4.02
CA TYR A 42 8.14 12.60 2.80
C TYR A 42 6.64 12.75 3.05
N ASP A 43 6.07 11.94 3.95
CA ASP A 43 4.69 12.12 4.42
C ASP A 43 4.48 13.48 5.10
N LYS A 44 5.34 13.84 6.06
CA LYS A 44 5.28 15.14 6.75
C LYS A 44 5.41 16.34 5.80
N LYS A 45 6.12 16.16 4.68
CA LYS A 45 6.32 17.19 3.65
C LYS A 45 5.30 17.12 2.51
N SER A 46 4.31 16.23 2.58
CA SER A 46 3.31 16.00 1.53
C SER A 46 3.91 15.66 0.16
N ILE A 47 5.14 15.14 0.15
CA ILE A 47 5.80 14.59 -1.05
C ILE A 47 5.16 13.25 -1.40
N VAL A 48 4.89 12.45 -0.37
CA VAL A 48 4.11 11.20 -0.43
C VAL A 48 2.91 11.40 0.49
N THR A 49 1.70 11.06 0.09
CA THR A 49 0.49 11.20 0.91
C THR A 49 -0.21 9.85 1.05
N PRO A 50 0.27 8.95 1.94
CA PRO A 50 -0.34 7.64 2.13
C PRO A 50 -1.75 7.80 2.71
N SER A 51 -2.66 6.91 2.30
CA SER A 51 -3.93 6.75 3.00
C SER A 51 -3.68 6.15 4.38
N ARG A 52 -4.73 6.09 5.20
CA ARG A 52 -4.67 5.44 6.50
C ARG A 52 -5.64 4.27 6.58
N ASP A 53 -5.20 3.19 7.20
CA ASP A 53 -6.07 2.07 7.55
C ASP A 53 -6.99 2.47 8.72
N ILE A 54 -7.87 1.54 9.12
CA ILE A 54 -8.78 1.73 10.26
C ILE A 54 -8.05 2.01 11.58
N ASN A 55 -6.79 1.60 11.71
CA ASN A 55 -5.95 1.80 12.88
C ASN A 55 -5.09 3.08 12.80
N GLY A 56 -5.21 3.85 11.71
CA GLY A 56 -4.43 5.07 11.49
C GLY A 56 -3.01 4.85 10.97
N TYR A 57 -2.61 3.61 10.67
CA TYR A 57 -1.34 3.28 10.04
C TYR A 57 -1.31 3.70 8.58
N ARG A 58 -0.11 3.87 8.02
CA ARG A 58 0.09 4.40 6.65
C ARG A 58 0.03 3.29 5.63
N ASP A 59 -0.82 3.49 4.63
CA ASP A 59 -0.97 2.65 3.44
C ASP A 59 -0.44 3.40 2.20
N TYR A 60 0.75 2.99 1.76
CA TYR A 60 1.43 3.56 0.61
C TYR A 60 0.94 2.90 -0.68
N SER A 61 0.33 3.70 -1.57
CA SER A 61 -0.02 3.25 -2.91
C SER A 61 1.22 3.03 -3.79
N LYS A 62 1.26 1.92 -4.50
CA LYS A 62 2.28 1.64 -5.53
C LYS A 62 2.37 2.74 -6.59
N GLU A 63 1.23 3.26 -7.04
CA GLU A 63 1.20 4.30 -8.09
C GLU A 63 1.84 5.60 -7.64
N MET A 64 1.59 5.99 -6.38
CA MET A 64 2.20 7.18 -5.79
C MET A 64 3.72 7.05 -5.72
N LEU A 65 4.23 5.90 -5.27
CA LEU A 65 5.67 5.66 -5.21
C LEU A 65 6.33 5.66 -6.59
N LYS A 66 5.64 5.15 -7.62
CA LYS A 66 6.11 5.21 -9.01
C LYS A 66 6.17 6.63 -9.55
N LYS A 67 5.12 7.44 -9.33
CA LYS A 67 5.09 8.85 -9.77
C LYS A 67 6.27 9.66 -9.21
N LEU A 68 6.74 9.30 -8.01
CA LEU A 68 7.86 9.95 -7.34
C LEU A 68 9.23 9.34 -7.68
N GLY A 69 9.28 8.35 -8.57
CA GLY A 69 10.52 7.67 -8.97
C GLY A 69 11.18 6.85 -7.86
N LEU A 70 10.49 6.61 -6.74
CA LEU A 70 10.99 5.84 -5.60
C LEU A 70 10.99 4.33 -5.85
N PHE A 71 10.32 3.90 -6.93
CA PHE A 71 10.23 2.51 -7.33
C PHE A 71 10.06 2.42 -8.85
N LYS A 72 10.81 1.53 -9.49
CA LYS A 72 10.64 1.12 -10.89
C LYS A 72 10.39 -0.39 -10.90
N LEU A 73 9.39 -0.83 -11.68
CA LEU A 73 9.17 -2.24 -11.98
C LEU A 73 10.19 -2.71 -13.01
#